data_AF-A0A9C7VJA4-F1
#
_entry.id   AF-A0A9C7VJA4-F1
#
_cell.length_a   1.000
_cell.length_b   1.000
_cell.length_c   1.000
_cell.angle_alpha   90.00
_cell.angle_beta   90.00
_cell.angle_gamma   90.00
#
_symmetry.space_group_name_H-M   'P 1'
#
loop_
_entity.id
_entity.type
_entity.pdbx_description
1 polymer ?
#
loop_
_entity_poly.entity_id
_entity_poly.type
_entity_poly.pdbx_seq_one_letter_code
_entity_poly.pdbx_strand_id
1 'polypeptide(L)'
;GYMGEVHPQVKQNYKLPDQPLPAAILDINALLERVDDLYDVEPVPDQPPVLEDLALVVDDDVPAQDVQALIQQTGGKTLRDVRLFDVYRGEQLGEGKKSLAYSLVYQHPEKTLTDKEVLAIRNKIVKRLEKEIGAKLRSW
;
A
#
# COMPACT_ATOMS: atom_id res chain seq x y z
N GLY A 1 -20.61 5.31 -4.07
CA GLY A 1 -21.16 4.22 -3.24
C GLY A 1 -20.63 4.30 -1.82
N TYR A 2 -21.03 3.37 -0.95
CA TYR A 2 -20.56 3.25 0.44
C TYR A 2 -20.21 1.79 0.71
N MET A 3 -19.25 1.53 1.59
CA MET A 3 -18.92 0.18 2.07
C MET A 3 -18.51 0.25 3.54
N GLY A 4 -18.81 -0.79 4.31
CA GLY A 4 -18.45 -0.86 5.72
C GLY A 4 -19.28 -1.90 6.46
N GLU A 5 -19.24 -1.85 7.79
CA GLU A 5 -20.12 -2.67 8.62
C GLU A 5 -21.46 -1.95 8.88
N VAL A 6 -22.55 -2.70 8.92
CA VAL A 6 -23.86 -2.19 9.35
C VAL A 6 -23.80 -1.77 10.82
N HIS A 7 -24.23 -0.54 11.10
CA HIS A 7 -24.21 0.03 12.46
C HIS A 7 -24.98 -0.85 13.47
N PRO A 8 -24.45 -1.10 14.68
CA PRO A 8 -25.08 -1.99 15.67
C PRO A 8 -26.54 -1.67 15.98
N GLN A 9 -26.91 -0.38 16.06
CA GLN A 9 -28.30 0.02 16.29
C GLN A 9 -29.25 -0.39 15.16
N VAL A 10 -28.77 -0.39 13.90
CA VAL A 10 -29.55 -0.87 12.77
C VAL A 10 -29.71 -2.40 12.88
N LYS A 11 -28.63 -3.12 13.23
CA LYS A 11 -28.70 -4.57 13.47
C LYS A 11 -29.75 -4.92 14.52
N GLN A 12 -29.78 -4.19 15.64
CA GLN A 12 -30.77 -4.38 16.70
C GLN A 12 -32.20 -4.11 16.24
N ASN A 13 -32.43 -2.97 15.56
CA ASN A 13 -33.77 -2.56 15.11
C ASN A 13 -34.38 -3.57 14.12
N TYR A 14 -33.56 -4.17 13.27
CA TYR A 14 -34.00 -5.14 12.27
C TYR A 14 -33.80 -6.60 12.69
N LYS A 15 -33.44 -6.86 13.96
CA LYS A 15 -33.18 -8.20 14.52
C LYS A 15 -32.16 -9.01 13.71
N LEU A 16 -31.13 -8.32 13.22
CA LEU A 16 -30.01 -8.95 12.50
C LEU A 16 -29.02 -9.58 13.47
N PRO A 17 -28.21 -10.55 13.02
CA PRO A 17 -27.16 -11.16 13.83
C PRO A 17 -26.15 -10.14 14.37
N ASP A 18 -25.64 -10.38 15.58
CA ASP A 18 -24.71 -9.46 16.27
C ASP A 18 -23.27 -9.54 15.73
N GLN A 19 -22.96 -10.58 14.97
CA GLN A 19 -21.68 -10.72 14.25
C GLN A 19 -21.44 -9.56 13.27
N PRO A 20 -20.17 -9.31 12.88
CA PRO A 20 -19.85 -8.31 11.87
C PRO A 20 -20.63 -8.54 10.58
N LEU A 21 -21.40 -7.53 10.16
CA LEU A 21 -22.21 -7.60 8.94
C LEU A 21 -21.68 -6.58 7.92
N PRO A 22 -20.77 -6.98 7.02
CA PRO A 22 -20.28 -6.12 5.96
C PRO A 22 -21.38 -5.86 4.94
N ALA A 23 -21.51 -4.61 4.50
CA ALA A 23 -22.43 -4.18 3.46
C ALA A 23 -21.73 -3.19 2.53
N ALA A 24 -22.12 -3.20 1.25
CA ALA A 24 -21.68 -2.24 0.26
C ALA A 24 -22.84 -1.86 -0.66
N ILE A 25 -22.88 -0.59 -1.03
CA ILE A 25 -23.80 -0.03 -2.01
C ILE A 25 -22.94 0.61 -3.08
N LEU A 26 -23.04 0.10 -4.30
CA LEU A 26 -22.28 0.55 -5.45
C LEU A 26 -23.25 1.04 -6.52
N ASP A 27 -22.89 2.14 -7.18
CA ASP A 27 -23.59 2.58 -8.37
C ASP A 27 -22.99 1.82 -9.57
N ILE A 28 -23.75 0.87 -10.10
CA ILE A 28 -23.30 0.03 -11.21
C ILE A 28 -23.13 0.86 -12.49
N ASN A 29 -23.98 1.85 -12.74
CA ASN A 29 -23.87 2.66 -13.97
C ASN A 29 -22.58 3.49 -13.93
N ALA A 30 -22.30 4.13 -12.78
CA ALA A 30 -21.06 4.89 -12.60
C ALA A 30 -19.79 4.03 -12.72
N LEU A 31 -19.88 2.74 -12.38
CA LEU A 31 -18.78 1.78 -12.59
C LEU A 31 -18.63 1.45 -14.07
N LEU A 32 -19.72 1.05 -14.74
CA LEU A 32 -19.72 0.66 -16.15
C LEU A 32 -19.22 1.79 -17.07
N GLU A 33 -19.54 3.05 -16.76
CA GLU A 33 -19.04 4.22 -17.51
C GLU A 33 -17.51 4.41 -17.43
N ARG A 34 -16.83 3.74 -16.50
CA ARG A 34 -15.37 3.84 -16.26
C ARG A 34 -14.62 2.55 -16.57
N VAL A 35 -15.34 1.51 -17.00
CA VAL A 35 -14.70 0.27 -17.42
C VAL A 35 -14.30 0.45 -18.88
N ASP A 36 -13.01 0.32 -19.17
CA ASP A 36 -12.53 0.29 -20.55
C ASP A 36 -13.01 -1.00 -21.25
N ASP A 37 -13.44 -0.87 -22.51
CA ASP A 37 -13.87 -2.01 -23.33
C ASP A 37 -12.72 -2.96 -23.70
N LEU A 38 -11.47 -2.48 -23.57
CA LEU A 38 -10.24 -3.19 -23.93
C LEU A 38 -9.29 -3.19 -22.74
N TYR A 39 -8.58 -4.31 -22.56
CA TYR A 39 -7.50 -4.40 -21.60
C TYR A 39 -6.19 -3.92 -22.23
N ASP A 40 -5.48 -3.03 -21.54
CA ASP A 40 -4.12 -2.66 -21.91
C ASP A 40 -3.21 -3.88 -21.83
N VAL A 41 -2.45 -4.11 -22.90
CA VAL A 41 -1.46 -5.19 -22.98
C VAL A 41 -0.08 -4.57 -22.93
N GLU A 42 0.65 -4.86 -21.86
CA GLU A 42 2.05 -4.50 -21.73
C GLU A 42 2.95 -5.73 -21.98
N PRO A 43 4.09 -5.55 -22.67
CA PRO A 43 5.07 -6.62 -22.84
C PRO A 43 5.61 -7.07 -21.49
N VAL A 44 5.79 -8.39 -21.32
CA VAL A 44 6.47 -8.94 -20.15
C VAL A 44 7.94 -8.54 -20.23
N PRO A 45 8.51 -7.84 -19.23
CA PRO A 45 9.92 -7.49 -19.25
C PRO A 45 10.81 -8.73 -19.21
N ASP A 46 11.82 -8.76 -20.08
CA ASP A 46 12.81 -9.85 -20.14
C ASP A 46 13.86 -9.78 -19.01
N GLN A 47 13.91 -8.65 -18.29
CA GLN A 47 14.89 -8.40 -17.25
C GLN A 47 14.42 -8.94 -15.89
N PRO A 48 15.29 -9.53 -15.06
CA PRO A 48 14.87 -10.04 -13.76
C PRO A 48 14.45 -8.92 -12.80
N PRO A 49 13.39 -9.12 -11.99
CA PRO A 49 13.03 -8.17 -10.95
C PRO A 49 13.96 -8.28 -9.74
N VAL A 50 14.13 -7.18 -9.02
CA VAL A 50 14.75 -7.14 -7.68
C VAL A 50 13.66 -6.97 -6.64
N LEU A 51 13.60 -7.89 -5.68
CA LEU A 51 12.63 -7.88 -4.59
C LEU A 51 13.31 -7.37 -3.33
N GLU A 52 12.68 -6.42 -2.65
CA GLU A 52 13.18 -5.89 -1.38
C GLU A 52 12.03 -5.61 -0.43
N ASP A 53 12.20 -5.97 0.84
CA ASP A 53 11.25 -5.62 1.88
C ASP A 53 11.69 -4.36 2.64
N LEU A 54 10.73 -3.48 2.89
CA LEU A 54 10.92 -2.20 3.57
C LEU A 54 9.98 -2.12 4.77
N ALA A 55 10.56 -2.09 5.97
CA ALA A 55 9.83 -1.89 7.21
C ALA A 55 9.99 -0.45 7.71
N LEU A 56 8.86 0.20 7.99
CA LEU A 56 8.78 1.60 8.39
C LEU A 56 7.94 1.72 9.66
N VAL A 57 8.36 2.57 10.59
CA VAL A 57 7.56 2.96 11.75
C VAL A 57 6.96 4.34 11.47
N VAL A 58 5.64 4.43 11.58
CA VAL A 58 4.84 5.65 11.36
C VAL A 58 3.88 5.86 12.52
N ASP A 59 3.28 7.06 12.62
CA ASP A 59 2.16 7.29 13.53
C ASP A 59 0.94 6.42 13.14
N ASP A 60 0.18 5.98 14.14
CA ASP A 60 -0.93 5.03 13.95
C ASP A 60 -2.09 5.62 13.13
N ASP A 61 -2.23 6.95 13.13
CA ASP A 61 -3.22 7.69 12.34
C ASP A 61 -2.86 7.78 10.85
N VAL A 62 -1.59 7.62 10.46
CA VAL A 62 -1.16 7.69 9.06
C VAL A 62 -1.76 6.54 8.25
N PRO A 63 -2.60 6.80 7.24
CA PRO A 63 -3.13 5.75 6.38
C PRO A 63 -2.00 5.00 5.67
N ALA A 64 -2.06 3.66 5.65
CA ALA A 64 -1.08 2.86 4.91
C ALA A 64 -1.07 3.19 3.41
N GLN A 65 -2.22 3.60 2.87
CA GLN A 65 -2.35 4.06 1.49
C GLN A 65 -1.46 5.27 1.18
N ASP A 66 -1.32 6.22 2.12
CA ASP A 66 -0.50 7.41 1.91
C ASP A 66 0.99 7.05 1.86
N VAL A 67 1.41 6.11 2.71
CA VAL A 67 2.76 5.54 2.68
C VAL A 67 3.01 4.84 1.34
N GLN A 68 2.09 3.98 0.91
CA GLN A 68 2.19 3.26 -0.37
C GLN A 68 2.25 4.24 -1.56
N ALA A 69 1.41 5.27 -1.56
CA ALA A 69 1.38 6.28 -2.62
C ALA A 69 2.71 7.05 -2.71
N LEU A 70 3.29 7.45 -1.57
CA LEU A 70 4.59 8.11 -1.53
C LEU A 70 5.71 7.22 -2.03
N ILE A 71 5.69 5.93 -1.67
CA ILE A 71 6.63 4.93 -2.17
C ILE A 71 6.52 4.84 -3.70
N GLN A 72 5.32 4.62 -4.24
CA GLN A 72 5.07 4.49 -5.68
C GLN A 72 5.49 5.75 -6.45
N GLN A 73 5.10 6.93 -5.99
CA GLN A 73 5.47 8.20 -6.61
C GLN A 73 7.00 8.41 -6.66
N THR A 74 7.72 7.94 -5.65
CA THR A 74 9.18 8.15 -5.54
C THR A 74 9.96 7.10 -6.32
N GLY A 75 9.48 5.86 -6.34
CA GLY A 75 10.06 4.78 -7.13
C GLY A 75 9.84 4.95 -8.65
N GLY A 76 8.74 5.60 -9.03
CA GLY A 76 8.43 5.91 -10.43
C GLY A 76 8.41 4.66 -11.31
N LYS A 77 8.85 4.80 -12.56
CA LYS A 77 8.80 3.72 -13.57
C LYS A 77 9.65 2.48 -13.23
N THR A 78 10.62 2.63 -12.33
CA THR A 78 11.50 1.52 -11.94
C THR A 78 10.87 0.66 -10.86
N LEU A 79 9.91 1.19 -10.11
CA LEU A 79 9.19 0.48 -9.07
C LEU A 79 7.89 -0.06 -9.64
N ARG A 80 7.89 -1.36 -9.95
CA ARG A 80 6.79 -2.02 -10.64
C ARG A 80 5.62 -2.33 -9.71
N ASP A 81 5.92 -2.72 -8.47
CA ASP A 81 4.89 -3.08 -7.50
C ASP A 81 5.31 -2.72 -6.07
N VAL A 82 4.30 -2.42 -5.25
CA VAL A 82 4.43 -2.07 -3.84
C VAL A 82 3.24 -2.68 -3.10
N ARG A 83 3.52 -3.60 -2.20
CA ARG A 83 2.47 -4.32 -1.46
C ARG A 83 2.73 -4.30 0.04
N LEU A 84 1.78 -3.76 0.80
CA LEU A 84 1.75 -3.93 2.25
C LEU A 84 1.48 -5.41 2.57
N PHE A 85 2.33 -6.02 3.40
CA PHE A 85 2.15 -7.42 3.80
C PHE A 85 2.11 -7.63 5.31
N ASP A 86 2.60 -6.68 6.11
CA ASP A 86 2.53 -6.76 7.57
C ASP A 86 2.23 -5.40 8.21
N VAL A 87 1.41 -5.43 9.26
CA VAL A 87 1.06 -4.29 10.10
C VAL A 87 1.22 -4.72 11.56
N TYR A 88 2.28 -4.25 12.19
CA TYR A 88 2.59 -4.59 13.57
C TYR A 88 2.34 -3.40 14.50
N ARG A 89 1.65 -3.67 15.62
CA ARG A 89 1.44 -2.75 16.74
C ARG A 89 1.93 -3.43 18.00
N GLY A 90 2.81 -2.78 18.75
CA GLY A 90 3.34 -3.32 19.99
C GLY A 90 4.14 -2.29 20.76
N GLU A 91 4.29 -2.54 22.05
CA GLU A 91 4.93 -1.60 23.01
C GLU A 91 6.37 -1.23 22.59
N GLN A 92 7.07 -2.12 21.90
CA GLN A 92 8.43 -1.89 21.39
C GLN A 92 8.55 -0.72 20.39
N LEU A 93 7.44 -0.30 19.78
CA LEU A 93 7.40 0.83 18.85
C LEU A 93 7.14 2.18 19.55
N GLY A 94 6.74 2.17 20.82
CA GLY A 94 6.19 3.32 21.53
C GLY A 94 4.68 3.48 21.29
N GLU A 95 4.01 4.18 22.21
CA GLU A 95 2.58 4.49 22.09
C GLU A 95 2.30 5.34 20.84
N GLY A 96 1.16 5.07 20.19
CA GLY A 96 0.73 5.80 19.00
C GLY A 96 1.51 5.49 17.73
N LYS A 97 2.38 4.48 17.72
CA LYS A 97 3.14 4.05 16.53
C LYS A 97 2.70 2.69 16.02
N LYS A 98 2.86 2.51 14.70
CA LYS A 98 2.72 1.21 14.03
C LYS A 98 3.88 0.98 13.08
N SER A 99 4.23 -0.28 12.87
CA SER A 99 5.21 -0.71 11.88
C SER A 99 4.47 -1.27 10.67
N LEU A 100 4.81 -0.78 9.49
CA LEU A 100 4.29 -1.25 8.21
C LEU A 100 5.44 -1.90 7.43
N ALA A 101 5.23 -3.12 6.95
CA ALA A 101 6.19 -3.80 6.08
C ALA A 101 5.63 -3.89 4.65
N TYR A 102 6.41 -3.38 3.71
CA TYR A 102 6.11 -3.38 2.29
C TYR A 102 7.08 -4.27 1.53
N SER A 103 6.56 -5.02 0.57
CA SER A 103 7.37 -5.70 -0.44
C SER A 103 7.41 -4.82 -1.69
N LEU A 104 8.61 -4.50 -2.15
CA LEU A 104 8.87 -3.67 -3.31
C LEU A 104 9.43 -4.54 -4.44
N VAL A 105 8.92 -4.33 -5.65
CA VAL A 105 9.41 -5.00 -6.86
C VAL A 105 10.01 -3.94 -7.77
N TYR A 106 11.34 -3.92 -7.87
CA TYR A 106 12.03 -3.05 -8.81
C TYR A 106 12.31 -3.80 -10.11
N GLN A 107 11.99 -3.19 -11.24
CA GLN A 107 12.26 -3.77 -12.55
C GLN A 107 12.32 -2.67 -13.60
N HIS A 108 13.33 -2.73 -14.46
CA HIS A 108 13.42 -1.86 -15.63
C HIS A 108 13.16 -2.69 -16.89
N PRO A 109 12.42 -2.17 -17.89
CA PRO A 109 12.05 -2.93 -19.08
C PRO A 109 13.27 -3.33 -19.94
N GLU A 110 14.28 -2.47 -20.02
CA GLU A 110 15.39 -2.62 -20.98
C GLU A 110 16.74 -3.02 -20.36
N LYS A 111 16.89 -2.99 -19.02
CA LYS A 111 18.18 -3.27 -18.38
C LYS A 111 18.03 -3.96 -17.04
N THR A 112 18.99 -4.79 -16.68
CA THR A 112 19.14 -5.31 -15.32
C THR A 112 19.51 -4.17 -14.37
N LEU A 113 18.76 -4.03 -13.27
CA LEU A 113 19.08 -3.07 -12.23
C LEU A 113 20.27 -3.55 -11.41
N THR A 114 21.19 -2.64 -11.13
CA THR A 114 22.29 -2.91 -10.20
C THR A 114 21.87 -2.63 -8.76
N ASP A 115 22.50 -3.31 -7.80
CA ASP A 115 22.25 -3.07 -6.37
C ASP A 115 22.42 -1.60 -5.97
N LYS A 116 23.36 -0.89 -6.62
CA LYS A 116 23.60 0.54 -6.37
C LYS A 116 22.43 1.40 -6.82
N GLU A 117 21.78 1.06 -7.94
CA GLU A 117 20.61 1.79 -8.44
C GLU A 117 19.40 1.54 -7.55
N VAL A 118 19.16 0.29 -7.17
CA VAL A 118 18.07 -0.07 -6.24
C VAL A 118 18.26 0.63 -4.90
N LEU A 119 19.46 0.57 -4.33
CA LEU A 119 19.79 1.25 -3.08
C LEU A 119 19.60 2.77 -3.16
N ALA A 120 19.95 3.39 -4.30
CA ALA A 120 19.74 4.82 -4.51
C ALA A 120 18.25 5.18 -4.53
N ILE A 121 17.40 4.36 -5.16
CA ILE A 121 15.94 4.55 -5.18
C ILE A 121 15.37 4.34 -3.78
N ARG A 122 15.74 3.25 -3.09
CA ARG A 122 15.34 2.96 -1.72
C ARG A 122 15.65 4.13 -0.79
N ASN A 123 16.88 4.66 -0.85
CA ASN A 123 17.29 5.80 -0.02
C ASN A 123 16.48 7.06 -0.33
N LYS A 124 16.07 7.29 -1.58
CA LYS A 124 15.17 8.40 -1.94
C LYS A 124 13.78 8.20 -1.34
N ILE A 125 13.24 6.97 -1.42
CA ILE A 125 11.95 6.61 -0.83
C ILE A 125 11.97 6.87 0.68
N VAL A 126 12.95 6.32 1.40
CA VAL A 126 13.07 6.48 2.85
C VAL A 126 13.17 7.96 3.24
N LYS A 127 14.04 8.74 2.59
CA LYS A 127 14.18 10.17 2.86
C LYS A 127 12.90 10.97 2.65
N ARG A 128 12.12 10.62 1.62
CA ARG A 128 10.86 11.31 1.34
C ARG A 128 9.79 10.95 2.39
N LEU A 129 9.71 9.69 2.79
CA LEU A 129 8.80 9.24 3.84
C LEU A 129 9.16 9.86 5.20
N GLU A 130 10.46 9.93 5.54
CA GLU A 130 10.95 10.64 6.72
C GLU A 130 10.52 12.12 6.71
N LYS A 131 10.60 12.78 5.56
CA LYS A 131 10.28 14.21 5.42
C LYS A 131 8.78 14.51 5.46
N GLU A 132 7.97 13.71 4.77
CA GLU A 132 6.55 14.03 4.57
C GLU A 132 5.64 13.48 5.68
N ILE A 133 5.97 12.31 6.24
CA ILE A 133 5.11 11.61 7.20
C ILE A 133 5.86 11.18 8.46
N GLY A 134 7.10 11.65 8.65
CA GLY A 134 7.90 11.32 9.83
C GLY A 134 8.24 9.83 9.98
N ALA A 135 8.16 9.06 8.89
CA ALA A 135 8.43 7.63 8.93
C ALA A 135 9.88 7.36 9.34
N LYS A 136 10.14 6.33 10.13
CA LYS A 136 11.50 5.90 10.47
C LYS A 136 11.75 4.51 9.92
N LEU A 137 12.89 4.33 9.25
CA LEU A 137 13.31 2.99 8.81
C LEU A 137 13.50 2.10 10.03
N ARG A 138 12.86 0.93 10.03
CA ARG A 138 13.10 -0.10 11.04
C ARG A 138 14.27 -0.95 10.56
N SER A 139 15.44 -0.76 11.15
CA SER A 139 16.57 -1.69 11.01
C SER A 139 16.42 -2.82 12.02
N TRP A 140 16.58 -4.05 11.54
CA TRP A 140 16.75 -5.23 12.39
C TRP A 140 18.17 -5.28 12.95
#